data_AF-A0A0M8ZMK9-F1
#
_entry.id   AF-A0A0M8ZMK9-F1
#
_cell.length_a   1.000
_cell.length_b   1.000
_cell.length_c   1.000
_cell.angle_alpha   90.00
_cell.angle_beta   90.00
_cell.angle_gamma   90.00
#
_symmetry.space_group_name_H-M   'P 1'
#
loop_
_entity.id
_entity.type
_entity.pdbx_description
1 polymer ?
#
loop_
_entity_poly.entity_id
_entity_poly.type
_entity_poly.pdbx_seq_one_letter_code
_entity_poly.pdbx_strand_id
1 'polypeptide(L)'
;CKHTDLDSAEYWECHVRNLATTLFHPVGTARMGPADDPRSVVDARLRVHGIERLRVIDASIMPNIVSANTNTPTMMIAEKGADLVKEDWRKKERVEL
;
A
#
# COMPACT_ATOMS: atom_id res chain seq x y z
N CYS A 1 10.87 21.49 -24.08
CA CYS A 1 9.95 21.20 -25.20
C CYS A 1 9.72 22.40 -26.11
N LYS A 2 10.64 23.38 -26.16
CA LYS A 2 10.50 24.55 -27.07
C LYS A 2 10.88 24.25 -28.53
N HIS A 3 11.45 23.06 -28.76
CA HIS A 3 11.91 22.59 -30.07
C HIS A 3 10.88 21.66 -30.77
N THR A 4 9.73 21.42 -30.14
CA THR A 4 8.62 20.65 -30.71
C THR A 4 7.48 21.61 -31.06
N ASP A 5 6.66 21.26 -32.05
CA ASP A 5 5.43 22.00 -32.34
C ASP A 5 4.49 21.96 -31.13
N LEU A 6 3.86 23.08 -30.79
CA LEU A 6 2.95 23.18 -29.65
C LEU A 6 1.75 22.24 -29.83
N ASP A 7 1.29 21.63 -28.74
CA ASP A 7 0.15 20.69 -28.69
C ASP A 7 0.31 19.39 -29.52
N SER A 8 1.52 19.12 -30.01
CA SER A 8 1.86 17.84 -30.64
C SER A 8 2.02 16.71 -29.62
N ALA A 9 1.97 15.46 -30.09
CA ALA A 9 2.27 14.30 -29.25
C ALA A 9 3.70 14.37 -28.69
N GLU A 10 4.65 14.82 -29.50
CA GLU A 10 6.06 15.01 -29.14
C GLU A 10 6.23 16.09 -28.06
N TYR A 11 5.45 17.17 -28.15
CA TYR A 11 5.40 18.21 -27.12
C TYR A 11 4.90 17.63 -25.79
N TRP A 12 3.76 16.93 -25.80
CA TRP A 12 3.19 16.35 -24.59
C TRP A 12 4.08 15.27 -23.98
N GLU A 13 4.72 14.42 -24.80
CA GLU A 13 5.70 13.44 -24.32
C GLU A 13 6.88 14.14 -23.62
N CYS A 14 7.48 15.15 -24.26
CA CYS A 14 8.55 15.93 -23.67
C CYS A 14 8.11 16.59 -22.35
N HIS A 15 6.89 17.13 -22.30
CA HIS A 15 6.33 17.77 -21.11
C HIS A 15 6.18 16.77 -19.95
N VAL A 16 5.57 15.61 -20.21
CA VAL A 16 5.40 14.56 -19.20
C VAL A 16 6.76 14.09 -18.67
N ARG A 17 7.75 13.86 -19.54
CA ARG A 17 9.09 13.41 -19.12
C ARG A 17 9.83 14.40 -18.21
N ASN A 18 9.59 15.71 -18.35
CA ASN A 18 10.34 16.75 -17.63
C ASN A 18 9.58 17.35 -16.45
N LEU A 19 8.25 17.28 -16.45
CA LEU A 19 7.40 17.95 -15.46
C LEU A 19 6.60 16.97 -14.60
N ALA A 20 6.50 15.69 -14.97
CA ALA A 20 5.87 14.71 -14.11
C ALA A 20 6.61 14.62 -12.78
N THR A 21 5.85 14.77 -11.70
CA THR A 21 6.34 14.66 -10.33
C THR A 21 5.40 13.77 -9.54
N THR A 22 5.84 13.35 -8.36
CA THR A 22 5.00 12.61 -7.45
C THR A 22 3.92 13.52 -6.85
N LEU A 23 2.74 12.96 -6.60
CA LEU A 23 1.75 13.55 -5.71
C LEU A 23 1.87 13.02 -4.28
N PHE A 24 3.02 12.44 -3.93
CA PHE A 24 3.35 11.92 -2.60
C PHE A 24 2.41 10.82 -2.11
N HIS A 25 1.96 9.94 -3.02
CA HIS A 25 1.12 8.79 -2.71
C HIS A 25 1.83 7.43 -2.92
N PRO A 26 3.00 7.17 -2.28
CA PRO A 26 3.69 5.89 -2.41
C PRO A 26 2.91 4.77 -1.69
N VAL A 27 2.84 3.59 -2.31
CA VAL A 27 2.16 2.40 -1.78
C VAL A 27 2.86 1.11 -2.24
N GLY A 28 2.48 -0.03 -1.67
CA GLY A 28 2.75 -1.36 -2.26
C GLY A 28 4.13 -1.98 -2.01
N THR A 29 5.00 -1.34 -1.22
CA THR A 29 6.33 -1.88 -0.89
C THR A 29 6.30 -3.10 0.05
N ALA A 30 5.20 -3.30 0.79
CA ALA A 30 4.95 -4.47 1.64
C ALA A 30 3.60 -5.13 1.25
N ARG A 31 3.39 -5.30 -0.06
CA ARG A 31 2.15 -5.76 -0.69
C ARG A 31 1.47 -6.91 0.06
N MET A 32 0.18 -6.74 0.34
CA MET A 32 -0.70 -7.80 0.83
C MET A 32 -1.02 -8.79 -0.30
N GLY A 33 -0.94 -10.09 -0.02
CA GLY A 33 -1.20 -11.14 -1.01
C GLY A 33 -1.12 -12.56 -0.44
N PRO A 34 -1.43 -13.59 -1.25
CA PRO A 34 -1.33 -14.98 -0.84
C PRO A 34 0.14 -15.40 -0.71
N ALA A 35 0.44 -16.35 0.18
CA ALA A 35 1.81 -16.72 0.52
C ALA A 35 2.61 -17.37 -0.64
N ASP A 36 1.92 -17.84 -1.67
CA ASP A 36 2.51 -18.36 -2.91
C ASP A 36 2.81 -17.27 -3.95
N ASP A 37 2.35 -16.02 -3.75
CA ASP A 37 2.78 -14.87 -4.54
C ASP A 37 4.16 -14.41 -4.05
N PRO A 38 5.24 -14.56 -4.85
CA PRO A 38 6.58 -14.16 -4.45
C PRO A 38 6.74 -12.64 -4.28
N ARG A 39 5.75 -11.84 -4.69
CA ARG A 39 5.72 -10.38 -4.49
C ARG A 39 4.96 -9.97 -3.22
N SER A 40 4.30 -10.91 -2.53
CA SER A 40 3.57 -10.62 -1.30
C SER A 40 4.48 -10.60 -0.08
N VAL A 41 4.19 -9.71 0.85
CA VAL A 41 4.94 -9.54 2.11
C VAL A 41 4.06 -9.83 3.32
N VAL A 42 2.77 -9.45 3.24
CA VAL A 42 1.81 -9.70 4.31
C VAL A 42 0.58 -10.48 3.86
N ASP A 43 -0.02 -11.22 4.78
CA ASP A 43 -1.29 -11.91 4.57
C ASP A 43 -2.51 -10.99 4.78
N ALA A 44 -3.72 -11.55 4.61
CA ALA A 44 -4.98 -10.84 4.81
C ALA A 44 -5.23 -10.38 6.26
N ARG A 45 -4.44 -10.85 7.24
CA ARG A 45 -4.44 -10.40 8.63
C ARG A 45 -3.28 -9.41 8.90
N LEU A 46 -2.64 -8.91 7.87
CA LEU A 46 -1.52 -7.96 7.89
C LEU A 46 -0.26 -8.51 8.57
N ARG A 47 -0.14 -9.83 8.70
CA ARG A 47 1.02 -10.50 9.30
C ARG A 47 2.09 -10.71 8.26
N VAL A 48 3.35 -10.48 8.63
CA VAL A 48 4.47 -10.72 7.72
C VAL A 48 4.64 -12.23 7.51
N HIS A 49 4.73 -12.66 6.25
CA HIS A 49 4.90 -14.07 5.91
C HIS A 49 6.20 -14.61 6.53
N GLY A 50 6.11 -15.78 7.18
CA GLY A 50 7.24 -16.46 7.80
C GLY A 50 7.79 -15.82 9.09
N ILE A 51 7.23 -14.70 9.56
CA ILE A 51 7.67 -14.01 10.78
C ILE A 51 6.54 -13.93 11.80
N GLU A 52 6.80 -14.41 13.00
CA GLU A 52 5.83 -14.35 14.09
C GLU A 52 5.78 -12.97 14.76
N ARG A 53 4.61 -12.61 15.27
CA ARG A 53 4.38 -11.39 16.10
C ARG A 53 4.74 -10.06 15.41
N LEU A 54 4.83 -10.05 14.08
CA LEU A 54 5.10 -8.84 13.29
C LEU A 54 3.96 -8.57 12.31
N ARG A 55 3.55 -7.31 12.21
CA ARG A 55 2.56 -6.81 11.24
C ARG A 55 3.04 -5.53 10.59
N VAL A 56 2.58 -5.27 9.38
CA VAL A 56 2.73 -3.97 8.69
C VAL A 56 1.34 -3.38 8.50
N ILE A 57 1.12 -2.14 8.96
CA ILE A 57 -0.20 -1.50 8.99
C ILE A 57 -0.07 -0.05 8.52
N ASP A 58 0.15 0.13 7.22
CA ASP A 58 0.21 1.42 6.55
C ASP A 58 -0.07 1.26 5.04
N ALA A 59 0.18 2.29 4.23
CA ALA A 59 -0.06 2.26 2.79
C ALA A 59 0.80 1.27 1.99
N SER A 60 1.91 0.80 2.56
CA SER A 60 2.81 -0.16 1.91
C SER A 60 2.13 -1.50 1.63
N ILE A 61 1.07 -1.85 2.38
CA ILE A 61 0.34 -3.11 2.21
C ILE A 61 -0.63 -3.11 1.04
N MET A 62 -0.96 -1.94 0.48
CA MET A 62 -1.93 -1.85 -0.62
C MET A 62 -1.40 -2.59 -1.87
N PRO A 63 -2.14 -3.57 -2.43
CA PRO A 63 -1.65 -4.31 -3.59
C PRO A 63 -1.58 -3.49 -4.87
N ASN A 64 -2.38 -2.43 -4.95
CA ASN A 64 -2.45 -1.41 -5.99
C ASN A 64 -2.82 -0.07 -5.34
N ILE A 65 -2.45 1.05 -5.96
CA ILE A 65 -2.85 2.38 -5.49
C ILE A 65 -4.38 2.53 -5.56
N VAL A 66 -4.97 3.04 -4.48
CA VAL A 66 -6.40 3.37 -4.43
C VAL A 66 -6.62 4.69 -5.15
N SER A 67 -7.73 4.82 -5.89
CA SER A 67 -8.12 6.06 -6.58
C SER A 67 -8.65 7.13 -5.61
N ALA A 68 -7.82 7.54 -4.66
CA ALA A 68 -8.07 8.58 -3.67
C ALA A 68 -6.74 9.08 -3.10
N ASN A 69 -6.74 10.24 -2.42
CA ASN A 69 -5.58 10.70 -1.67
C ASN A 69 -5.24 9.67 -0.58
N THR A 70 -3.98 9.20 -0.52
CA THR A 70 -3.60 8.02 0.27
C THR A 70 -3.76 8.18 1.78
N ASN A 71 -3.92 9.40 2.30
CA ASN A 71 -4.18 9.64 3.71
C ASN A 71 -5.41 8.87 4.21
N THR A 72 -6.56 9.04 3.54
CA THR A 72 -7.82 8.40 3.98
C THR A 72 -7.74 6.87 3.91
N PRO A 73 -7.32 6.23 2.80
CA PRO A 73 -7.12 4.78 2.78
C PRO A 73 -6.13 4.28 3.83
N THR A 74 -5.07 5.02 4.13
CA THR A 74 -4.10 4.65 5.18
C THR A 74 -4.74 4.66 6.58
N MET A 75 -5.55 5.68 6.88
CA MET A 75 -6.33 5.71 8.13
C MET A 75 -7.28 4.51 8.23
N MET A 76 -7.97 4.16 7.15
CA MET A 76 -8.87 2.99 7.13
C MET A 76 -8.12 1.66 7.33
N ILE A 77 -6.91 1.54 6.78
CA ILE A 77 -6.03 0.39 7.03
C ILE A 77 -5.63 0.35 8.51
N ALA A 78 -5.29 1.50 9.11
CA ALA A 78 -4.93 1.59 10.53
C ALA A 78 -6.10 1.16 11.43
N GLU A 79 -7.30 1.66 11.18
CA GLU A 79 -8.53 1.27 11.91
C GLU A 79 -8.76 -0.24 11.83
N LYS A 80 -8.72 -0.81 10.61
CA LYS A 80 -8.89 -2.25 10.42
C LYS A 80 -7.77 -3.06 11.08
N GLY A 81 -6.54 -2.59 10.99
CA GLY A 81 -5.37 -3.22 11.60
C GLY A 81 -5.48 -3.26 13.13
N ALA A 82 -5.94 -2.17 13.74
CA ALA A 82 -6.19 -2.10 15.17
C ALA A 82 -7.24 -3.14 15.61
N ASP A 83 -8.32 -3.31 14.85
CA ASP A 83 -9.33 -4.35 15.10
C ASP A 83 -8.75 -5.76 15.01
N LEU A 84 -7.94 -6.06 13.99
CA LEU A 84 -7.30 -7.37 13.84
C LEU A 84 -6.34 -7.67 15.00
N VAL A 85 -5.60 -6.66 15.46
CA VAL A 85 -4.72 -6.78 16.63
C VAL A 85 -5.55 -7.09 17.89
N LYS A 86 -6.59 -6.30 18.19
CA LYS A 86 -7.47 -6.53 19.34
C LYS A 86 -8.13 -7.91 19.29
N GLU A 87 -8.57 -8.34 18.11
CA GLU A 87 -9.18 -9.67 17.92
C GLU A 87 -8.23 -10.80 18.29
N ASP A 88 -6.98 -10.73 17.82
CA ASP A 88 -5.98 -11.77 18.09
C ASP A 88 -5.53 -11.78 19.56
N TRP A 89 -5.46 -10.61 20.20
CA TRP A 89 -5.20 -10.51 21.64
C TRP A 89 -6.32 -11.14 22.48
N ARG A 90 -7.58 -10.79 22.21
CA ARG A 90 -8.74 -11.34 22.94
C ARG A 90 -8.94 -12.84 22.73
N LYS A 91 -8.52 -13.38 21.58
CA LYS A 91 -8.54 -14.83 21.35
C LYS A 91 -7.54 -15.57 22.23
N LYS A 92 -6.36 -14.99 22.48
CA LYS A 92 -5.38 -15.58 23.40
C LYS A 92 -5.91 -15.67 24.83
N GLU A 93 -6.51 -14.58 25.33
CA GLU A 93 -7.11 -14.56 26.67
C GLU A 93 -8.17 -15.64 26.87
N ARG A 94 -8.96 -15.97 25.84
CA ARG A 94 -9.97 -17.03 25.91
C ARG A 94 -9.43 -18.46 25.80
N VAL A 95 -8.20 -18.65 25.31
CA VAL A 95 -7.56 -19.97 25.20
C VAL A 95 -6.71 -20.27 26.43
N GLU A 96 -6.28 -19.24 27.16
CA GLU A 96 -5.53 -19.34 28.42
C GLU A 96 -6.42 -19.43 29.67
N LEU A 97 -7.75 -19.33 29.52
CA LEU A 97 -8.79 -19.59 30.53
C LEU A 97 -9.38 -21.01 30.37
#